data_AF-A0A965V9K7-F1
#
_entry.id   AF-A0A965V9K7-F1
#
_cell.length_a   1.000
_cell.length_b   1.000
_cell.length_c   1.000
_cell.angle_alpha   90.00
_cell.angle_beta   90.00
_cell.angle_gamma   90.00
#
_symmetry.space_group_name_H-M   'P 1'
#
loop_
_entity.id
_entity.type
_entity.pdbx_description
1 polymer ?
#
loop_
_entity_poly.entity_id
_entity_poly.type
_entity_poly.pdbx_seq_one_letter_code
_entity_poly.pdbx_strand_id
1 'polypeptide(L)'
;MSITTADTPHNVKSHKAWYVLGIVALVSVLMSVLTSITYRQTEVHLVQTYQRFTDLGQSASAETCIDQVIEWLPRCDGMKALCEGAVPRVMENCLSGQNRASECAALANRPADAHFGFKECAARSLSRSLNKVCGNSYKALDLHCRSLGYLPVSVEKY
;
A
#
# COMPACT_ATOMS: atom_id res chain seq x y z
N MET A 1 11.95 42.93 46.53
CA MET A 1 11.85 43.57 45.20
C MET A 1 10.83 42.75 44.42
N SER A 2 9.58 43.21 44.39
CA SER A 2 8.45 42.44 43.86
C SER A 2 8.14 42.90 42.44
N ILE A 3 8.19 41.99 41.48
CA ILE A 3 7.85 42.26 40.08
C ILE A 3 6.34 42.13 39.93
N THR A 4 5.66 43.26 39.78
CA THR A 4 4.23 43.32 39.49
C THR A 4 4.04 43.14 37.99
N THR A 5 3.68 41.94 37.53
CA THR A 5 3.22 41.73 36.15
C THR A 5 1.78 42.21 36.05
N ALA A 6 1.59 43.39 35.46
CA ALA A 6 0.27 43.90 35.11
C ALA A 6 -0.28 43.10 33.93
N ASP A 7 -1.26 42.24 34.20
CA ASP A 7 -2.03 41.52 33.21
C ASP A 7 -3.06 42.49 32.60
N THR A 8 -2.82 42.99 31.39
CA THR A 8 -3.78 43.84 30.68
C THR A 8 -4.85 42.97 30.00
N PRO A 9 -6.15 43.22 30.23
CA PRO A 9 -7.22 42.46 29.60
C PRO A 9 -7.28 42.80 28.10
N HIS A 10 -6.90 41.86 27.24
CA HIS A 10 -7.11 41.96 25.79
C HIS A 10 -8.61 41.81 25.46
N ASN A 11 -9.40 42.87 25.68
CA ASN A 11 -10.77 42.98 25.17
C ASN A 11 -10.74 43.49 23.73
N VAL A 12 -10.30 42.63 22.80
CA VAL A 12 -10.42 42.92 21.37
C VAL A 12 -11.69 42.23 20.88
N LYS A 13 -12.79 42.97 20.75
CA LYS A 13 -13.94 42.59 19.89
C LYS A 13 -13.48 42.58 18.42
N SER A 14 -12.56 41.70 18.07
CA SER A 14 -12.04 41.58 16.71
C SER A 14 -12.96 40.66 15.92
N HIS A 15 -14.03 41.23 15.37
CA HIS A 15 -14.92 40.52 14.43
C HIS A 15 -14.12 39.87 13.29
N LYS A 16 -13.00 40.50 12.88
CA LYS A 16 -12.07 39.98 11.87
C LYS A 16 -11.41 38.65 12.28
N ALA A 17 -11.00 38.50 13.54
CA ALA A 17 -10.41 37.25 14.02
C ALA A 17 -11.42 36.10 14.00
N TRP A 18 -12.68 36.37 14.36
CA TRP A 18 -13.74 35.37 14.33
C TRP A 18 -14.06 34.89 12.91
N TYR A 19 -14.08 35.81 11.93
CA TYR A 19 -14.21 35.44 10.52
C TYR A 19 -13.08 34.55 10.03
N VAL A 20 -11.82 34.86 10.38
CA VAL A 20 -10.66 34.04 9.99
C VAL A 20 -10.77 32.64 10.59
N LEU A 21 -11.09 32.52 11.89
CA LEU A 21 -11.28 31.22 12.54
C LEU A 21 -12.44 30.43 11.93
N GLY A 22 -13.55 31.09 11.59
CA GLY A 22 -14.68 30.48 10.91
C GLY A 22 -14.31 29.91 9.54
N ILE A 23 -13.54 30.66 8.74
CA ILE A 23 -13.07 30.22 7.42
C ILE A 23 -12.12 29.02 7.55
N VAL A 24 -11.15 29.08 8.48
CA VAL A 24 -10.21 27.98 8.69
C VAL A 24 -10.96 26.71 9.10
N ALA A 25 -11.89 26.81 10.06
CA ALA A 25 -12.70 25.68 10.48
C ALA A 25 -13.53 25.09 9.31
N LEU A 26 -14.14 25.95 8.50
CA LEU A 26 -14.90 25.52 7.32
C LEU A 26 -14.00 24.77 6.32
N VAL A 27 -12.83 25.31 6.00
CA VAL A 27 -11.87 24.67 5.08
C VAL A 27 -11.41 23.32 5.63
N SER A 28 -11.11 23.21 6.92
CA SER A 28 -10.72 21.95 7.56
C SER A 28 -11.81 20.88 7.46
N VAL A 29 -13.07 21.26 7.68
CA VAL A 29 -14.22 20.34 7.54
C VAL A 29 -14.38 19.92 6.09
N LEU A 30 -14.33 20.85 5.13
CA LEU A 30 -14.46 20.53 3.71
C LEU A 30 -13.36 19.57 3.23
N MET A 31 -12.10 19.82 3.60
CA MET A 31 -11.00 18.91 3.29
C MET A 31 -11.23 17.52 3.88
N SER A 32 -11.71 17.43 5.12
CA SER A 32 -11.99 16.14 5.78
C SER A 32 -13.12 15.35 5.11
N VAL A 33 -14.17 16.04 4.64
CA VAL A 33 -15.28 15.39 3.92
C VAL A 33 -14.84 14.91 2.55
N LEU A 34 -14.10 15.73 1.81
CA LEU A 34 -13.62 15.36 0.47
C LEU A 34 -12.68 14.15 0.51
N THR A 35 -11.73 14.12 1.46
CA THR A 35 -10.85 12.95 1.63
C THR A 35 -11.62 11.71 2.07
N SER A 36 -12.67 11.86 2.87
CA SER A 36 -13.52 10.73 3.27
C SER A 36 -14.29 10.13 2.09
N ILE A 37 -14.73 10.94 1.13
CA ILE A 37 -15.44 10.46 -0.07
C ILE A 37 -14.49 9.69 -0.99
N THR A 38 -13.31 10.24 -1.29
CA THR A 38 -12.31 9.58 -2.15
C THR A 38 -11.79 8.28 -1.51
N TYR A 39 -11.66 8.28 -0.19
CA TYR A 39 -11.30 7.09 0.58
C TYR A 39 -12.33 5.97 0.41
N ARG A 40 -13.62 6.26 0.60
CA ARG A 40 -14.70 5.25 0.42
C ARG A 40 -14.78 4.71 -1.00
N GLN A 41 -14.61 5.56 -2.01
CA GLN A 41 -14.54 5.11 -3.41
C GLN A 41 -13.39 4.13 -3.62
N THR A 42 -12.22 4.44 -3.05
CA THR A 42 -11.05 3.57 -3.13
C THR A 42 -11.30 2.19 -2.49
N GLU A 43 -11.96 2.14 -1.33
CA GLU A 43 -12.29 0.86 -0.67
C GLU A 43 -13.17 -0.04 -1.53
N VAL A 44 -14.21 0.51 -2.18
CA VAL A 44 -15.09 -0.28 -3.06
C VAL A 44 -14.31 -0.88 -4.23
N HIS A 45 -13.43 -0.09 -4.87
CA HIS A 45 -12.58 -0.59 -5.96
C HIS A 45 -11.57 -1.64 -5.48
N LEU A 46 -11.02 -1.50 -4.27
CA LEU A 46 -10.10 -2.48 -3.71
C LEU A 46 -10.80 -3.81 -3.38
N VAL A 47 -12.01 -3.78 -2.83
CA VAL A 47 -12.78 -5.00 -2.55
C VAL A 47 -13.06 -5.79 -3.84
N GLN A 48 -13.47 -5.10 -4.91
CA GLN A 48 -13.67 -5.73 -6.22
C GLN A 48 -12.35 -6.29 -6.79
N THR A 49 -11.25 -5.57 -6.59
CA THR A 49 -9.92 -6.02 -6.99
C THR A 49 -9.53 -7.30 -6.25
N TYR A 50 -9.76 -7.38 -4.94
CA TYR A 50 -9.43 -8.59 -4.16
C TYR A 50 -10.21 -9.80 -4.64
N GLN A 51 -11.50 -9.66 -4.93
CA GLN A 51 -12.28 -10.75 -5.49
C GLN A 51 -11.72 -11.20 -6.86
N ARG A 52 -11.45 -10.24 -7.76
CA ARG A 52 -10.85 -10.53 -9.07
C ARG A 52 -9.52 -11.27 -8.95
N PHE A 53 -8.65 -10.86 -8.04
CA PHE A 53 -7.35 -11.53 -7.85
C PHE A 53 -7.49 -12.88 -7.17
N THR A 54 -8.47 -13.06 -6.29
CA THR A 54 -8.81 -14.38 -5.73
C THR A 54 -9.23 -15.34 -6.85
N ASP A 55 -10.13 -14.90 -7.74
CA ASP A 55 -10.60 -15.70 -8.87
C ASP A 55 -9.46 -16.00 -9.87
N LEU A 56 -8.63 -15.00 -10.18
CA LEU A 56 -7.41 -15.15 -10.98
C LEU A 56 -6.47 -16.20 -10.36
N GLY A 57 -6.30 -16.14 -9.04
CA GLY A 57 -5.43 -17.01 -8.27
C GLY A 57 -5.75 -18.50 -8.34
N GLN A 58 -6.99 -18.86 -8.71
CA GLN A 58 -7.42 -20.26 -8.83
C GLN A 58 -6.83 -20.97 -10.06
N SER A 59 -6.31 -20.23 -11.03
CA SER A 59 -5.79 -20.78 -12.30
C SER A 59 -4.46 -20.17 -12.75
N ALA A 60 -4.15 -18.95 -12.30
CA ALA A 60 -2.92 -18.25 -12.66
C ALA A 60 -1.70 -18.79 -11.89
N SER A 61 -0.51 -18.70 -12.47
CA SER A 61 0.77 -18.92 -11.77
C SER A 61 1.12 -17.72 -10.86
N ALA A 62 2.08 -17.87 -9.94
CA ALA A 62 2.58 -16.75 -9.13
C ALA A 62 3.17 -15.64 -10.00
N GLU A 63 3.91 -15.98 -11.06
CA GLU A 63 4.44 -15.00 -12.03
C GLU A 63 3.32 -14.23 -12.73
N THR A 64 2.25 -14.93 -13.14
CA THR A 64 1.06 -14.30 -13.72
C THR A 64 0.37 -13.38 -12.71
N CYS A 65 0.29 -13.74 -11.43
CA CYS A 65 -0.21 -12.85 -10.38
C CYS A 65 0.63 -11.56 -10.29
N ILE A 66 1.97 -11.66 -10.31
CA ILE A 66 2.87 -10.49 -10.29
C ILE A 66 2.61 -9.59 -11.50
N ASP A 67 2.56 -10.16 -12.70
CA ASP A 67 2.33 -9.40 -13.94
C ASP A 67 0.97 -8.68 -13.91
N GLN A 68 -0.07 -9.35 -13.42
CA GLN A 68 -1.40 -8.76 -13.30
C GLN A 68 -1.44 -7.64 -12.24
N VAL A 69 -0.70 -7.75 -11.13
CA VAL A 69 -0.57 -6.66 -10.15
C VAL A 69 0.15 -5.45 -10.76
N ILE A 70 1.22 -5.67 -11.52
CA ILE A 70 1.98 -4.61 -12.20
C ILE A 70 1.10 -3.89 -13.23
N GLU A 71 0.28 -4.64 -13.96
CA GLU A 71 -0.66 -4.10 -14.95
C GLU A 71 -1.85 -3.35 -14.30
N TRP A 72 -2.32 -3.84 -13.16
CA TRP A 72 -3.45 -3.25 -12.43
C TRP A 72 -3.10 -1.89 -11.82
N LEU A 73 -1.91 -1.74 -11.21
CA LEU A 73 -1.61 -0.56 -10.41
C LEU A 73 -1.75 0.78 -11.16
N PRO A 74 -1.26 0.95 -12.42
CA PRO A 74 -1.45 2.18 -13.18
C PRO A 74 -2.93 2.52 -13.48
N ARG A 75 -3.82 1.51 -13.41
CA ARG A 75 -5.26 1.63 -13.68
C ARG A 75 -6.09 1.66 -12.40
N CYS A 76 -5.45 1.78 -11.23
CA CYS A 76 -6.16 1.84 -9.97
C CYS A 76 -6.86 3.21 -9.83
N ASP A 77 -8.19 3.21 -9.83
CA ASP A 77 -9.04 4.42 -9.71
C ASP A 77 -9.12 4.99 -8.27
N GLY A 78 -8.04 4.83 -7.49
CA GLY A 78 -7.97 5.23 -6.09
C GLY A 78 -6.84 6.20 -5.79
N MET A 79 -6.70 6.58 -4.51
CA MET A 79 -5.53 7.32 -4.06
C MET A 79 -4.27 6.46 -4.29
N LYS A 80 -3.30 6.98 -5.05
CA LYS A 80 -2.05 6.27 -5.39
C LYS A 80 -1.38 5.59 -4.19
N ALA A 81 -1.30 6.27 -3.05
CA ALA A 81 -0.70 5.72 -1.84
C ALA A 81 -1.46 4.49 -1.29
N LEU A 82 -2.79 4.49 -1.38
CA LEU A 82 -3.61 3.33 -1.00
C LEU A 82 -3.46 2.19 -2.00
N CYS A 83 -3.47 2.47 -3.30
CA CYS A 83 -3.27 1.47 -4.34
C CYS A 83 -1.88 0.79 -4.21
N GLU A 84 -0.82 1.58 -4.03
CA GLU A 84 0.54 1.06 -3.79
C GLU A 84 0.63 0.27 -2.48
N GLY A 85 -0.02 0.75 -1.41
CA GLY A 85 -0.08 0.05 -0.12
C GLY A 85 -0.91 -1.24 -0.15
N ALA A 86 -1.85 -1.37 -1.10
CA ALA A 86 -2.70 -2.54 -1.26
C ALA A 86 -1.99 -3.70 -2.00
N VAL A 87 -0.90 -3.43 -2.74
CA VAL A 87 -0.17 -4.42 -3.55
C VAL A 87 0.11 -5.73 -2.80
N PRO A 88 0.65 -5.74 -1.55
CA PRO A 88 0.90 -7.00 -0.84
C PRO A 88 -0.36 -7.82 -0.60
N ARG A 89 -1.48 -7.17 -0.25
CA ARG A 89 -2.77 -7.86 -0.02
C ARG A 89 -3.37 -8.36 -1.32
N VAL A 90 -3.31 -7.58 -2.40
CA VAL A 90 -3.77 -8.03 -3.72
C VAL A 90 -2.99 -9.28 -4.16
N MET A 91 -1.67 -9.25 -3.98
CA MET A 91 -0.81 -10.39 -4.28
C MET A 91 -1.15 -11.61 -3.41
N GLU A 92 -1.34 -11.42 -2.10
CA GLU A 92 -1.73 -12.49 -1.18
C GLU A 92 -3.04 -13.17 -1.57
N ASN A 93 -4.07 -12.40 -1.93
CA ASN A 93 -5.35 -12.95 -2.41
C ASN A 93 -5.14 -13.82 -3.65
N CYS A 94 -4.30 -13.39 -4.59
CA CYS A 94 -3.97 -14.17 -5.79
C CYS A 94 -3.21 -15.46 -5.46
N LEU A 95 -2.23 -15.39 -4.55
CA LEU A 95 -1.45 -16.56 -4.16
C LEU A 95 -2.29 -17.59 -3.40
N SER A 96 -3.21 -17.13 -2.55
CA SER A 96 -4.11 -17.99 -1.76
C SER A 96 -5.16 -18.74 -2.60
N GLY A 97 -5.34 -18.39 -3.87
CA GLY A 97 -6.35 -18.99 -4.74
C GLY A 97 -6.10 -20.47 -5.07
N GLN A 98 -4.88 -20.98 -4.90
CA GLN A 98 -4.57 -22.40 -5.06
C GLN A 98 -3.33 -22.83 -4.25
N ASN A 99 -3.08 -24.13 -4.18
CA ASN A 99 -1.88 -24.66 -3.52
C ASN A 99 -0.62 -24.32 -4.35
N ARG A 100 0.28 -23.51 -3.77
CA ARG A 100 1.55 -23.05 -4.38
C ARG A 100 2.77 -23.86 -3.98
N ALA A 101 2.59 -25.03 -3.36
CA ALA A 101 3.67 -25.89 -2.87
C ALA A 101 4.80 -26.11 -3.88
N SER A 102 4.47 -26.45 -5.13
CA SER A 102 5.46 -26.71 -6.18
C SER A 102 6.23 -25.44 -6.58
N GLU A 103 5.55 -24.31 -6.71
CA GLU A 103 6.14 -23.01 -7.03
C GLU A 103 7.05 -22.54 -5.89
N CYS A 104 6.60 -22.64 -4.63
CA CYS A 104 7.40 -22.33 -3.46
C CYS A 104 8.61 -23.25 -3.28
N ALA A 105 8.48 -24.55 -3.59
CA ALA A 105 9.61 -25.47 -3.58
C ALA A 105 10.65 -25.13 -4.66
N ALA A 106 10.23 -24.69 -5.84
CA ALA A 106 11.15 -24.22 -6.87
C ALA A 106 11.91 -22.96 -6.42
N LEU A 107 11.25 -22.08 -5.67
CA LEU A 107 11.85 -20.87 -5.09
C LEU A 107 12.82 -21.18 -3.95
N ALA A 108 12.60 -22.22 -3.15
CA ALA A 108 13.48 -22.62 -2.06
C ALA A 108 14.91 -22.99 -2.49
N ASN A 109 15.06 -23.41 -3.75
CA ASN A 109 16.37 -23.73 -4.32
C ASN A 109 17.13 -22.49 -4.83
N ARG A 110 16.51 -21.30 -4.80
CA ARG A 110 17.19 -20.06 -5.17
C ARG A 110 18.08 -19.60 -4.00
N PRO A 111 19.27 -19.06 -4.28
CA PRO A 111 20.09 -18.48 -3.24
C PRO A 111 19.30 -17.37 -2.54
N ALA A 112 19.28 -17.41 -1.20
CA ALA A 112 18.69 -16.37 -0.38
C ALA A 112 19.55 -15.11 -0.47
N ASP A 113 19.39 -14.36 -1.56
CA ASP A 113 20.04 -13.08 -1.76
C ASP A 113 19.05 -11.92 -1.50
N ALA A 114 19.60 -10.74 -1.21
CA ALA A 114 18.81 -9.52 -1.04
C ALA A 114 18.16 -9.03 -2.36
N HIS A 115 18.37 -9.75 -3.47
CA HIS A 115 17.96 -9.37 -4.82
C HIS A 115 16.85 -10.26 -5.37
N PHE A 116 16.09 -10.92 -4.49
CA PHE A 116 14.97 -11.76 -4.88
C PHE A 116 13.98 -10.98 -5.78
N GLY A 117 13.74 -11.52 -6.99
CA GLY A 117 12.88 -10.89 -7.99
C GLY A 117 13.53 -9.76 -8.79
N PHE A 118 14.75 -9.32 -8.46
CA PHE A 118 15.40 -8.19 -9.14
C PHE A 118 15.66 -8.48 -10.62
N LYS A 119 16.19 -9.67 -10.93
CA LYS A 119 16.49 -10.05 -12.32
C LYS A 119 15.21 -10.13 -13.14
N GLU A 120 14.16 -10.68 -12.56
CA GLU A 120 12.86 -10.83 -13.18
C GLU A 120 12.16 -9.47 -13.38
N CYS A 121 12.28 -8.54 -12.44
CA CYS A 121 11.79 -7.17 -12.61
C CYS A 121 12.60 -6.41 -13.67
N ALA A 122 13.93 -6.56 -13.68
CA ALA A 122 14.80 -5.93 -14.67
C ALA A 122 14.50 -6.43 -16.09
N ALA A 123 14.24 -7.73 -16.26
CA ALA A 123 13.87 -8.32 -17.55
C ALA A 123 12.59 -7.72 -18.15
N ARG A 124 11.68 -7.19 -17.32
CA ARG A 124 10.41 -6.58 -17.75
C ARG A 124 10.54 -5.14 -18.24
N SER A 125 11.72 -4.52 -18.18
CA SER A 125 11.96 -3.14 -18.66
C SER A 125 10.96 -2.10 -18.11
N LEU A 126 10.57 -2.24 -16.85
CA LEU A 126 9.54 -1.44 -16.21
C LEU A 126 10.04 -0.03 -15.87
N SER A 127 9.09 0.92 -15.73
CA SER A 127 9.40 2.24 -15.16
C SER A 127 9.87 2.13 -13.71
N ARG A 128 10.54 3.17 -13.19
CA ARG A 128 11.06 3.16 -11.80
C ARG A 128 9.97 2.88 -10.75
N SER A 129 8.77 3.46 -10.92
CA SER A 129 7.66 3.22 -10.01
C SER A 129 7.16 1.77 -10.07
N LEU A 130 7.07 1.19 -11.27
CA LEU A 130 6.64 -0.19 -11.46
C LEU A 130 7.69 -1.21 -11.03
N ASN A 131 8.98 -0.88 -11.12
CA ASN A 131 10.04 -1.73 -10.55
C ASN A 131 9.89 -1.91 -9.03
N LYS A 132 9.54 -0.84 -8.31
CA LYS A 132 9.25 -0.94 -6.86
C LYS A 132 8.08 -1.88 -6.59
N VAL A 133 7.06 -1.82 -7.43
CA VAL A 133 5.84 -2.64 -7.32
C VAL A 133 6.15 -4.10 -7.59
N CYS A 134 6.89 -4.37 -8.67
CA CYS A 134 7.38 -5.69 -9.00
C CYS A 134 8.19 -6.29 -7.83
N GLY A 135 9.14 -5.54 -7.26
CA GLY A 135 9.90 -5.99 -6.09
C GLY A 135 9.02 -6.25 -4.87
N ASN A 136 8.02 -5.40 -4.61
CA ASN A 136 7.06 -5.62 -3.52
C ASN A 136 6.19 -6.87 -3.75
N SER A 137 5.80 -7.17 -5.00
CA SER A 137 5.06 -8.39 -5.34
C SER A 137 5.89 -9.65 -5.12
N TYR A 138 7.17 -9.64 -5.50
CA TYR A 138 8.10 -10.73 -5.19
C TYR A 138 8.31 -10.88 -3.67
N LYS A 139 8.44 -9.78 -2.94
CA LYS A 139 8.49 -9.83 -1.47
C LYS A 139 7.24 -10.47 -0.87
N ALA A 140 6.05 -10.14 -1.39
CA ALA A 140 4.81 -10.77 -0.95
C ALA A 140 4.78 -12.28 -1.27
N LEU A 141 5.30 -12.71 -2.42
CA LEU A 141 5.47 -14.12 -2.76
C LEU A 141 6.43 -14.85 -1.81
N ASP A 142 7.59 -14.26 -1.51
CA ASP A 142 8.56 -14.79 -0.54
C ASP A 142 7.92 -14.95 0.85
N LEU A 143 7.20 -13.92 1.33
CA LEU A 143 6.47 -13.98 2.60
C LEU A 143 5.39 -15.07 2.61
N HIS A 144 4.67 -15.26 1.50
CA HIS A 144 3.68 -16.32 1.37
C HIS A 144 4.33 -17.71 1.40
N CYS A 145 5.42 -17.93 0.69
CA CYS A 145 6.13 -19.21 0.72
C CYS A 145 6.75 -19.50 2.10
N ARG A 146 7.18 -18.46 2.84
CA ARG A 146 7.60 -18.59 4.25
C ARG A 146 6.46 -18.99 5.16
N SER A 147 5.27 -18.41 4.99
CA SER A 147 4.09 -18.75 5.83
C SER A 147 3.65 -20.21 5.63
N LEU A 148 3.91 -20.77 4.45
CA LEU A 148 3.71 -22.18 4.13
C LEU A 148 4.87 -23.10 4.57
N GLY A 149 5.97 -22.56 5.11
CA GLY A 149 7.12 -23.33 5.62
C GLY A 149 8.13 -23.79 4.57
N TYR A 150 8.07 -23.28 3.33
CA TYR A 150 9.00 -23.65 2.26
C TYR A 150 10.33 -22.91 2.31
N LEU A 151 10.36 -21.75 2.96
CA LEU A 151 11.54 -20.88 3.06
C LEU A 151 11.90 -20.67 4.54
N PRO A 152 13.19 -20.77 4.91
CA PRO A 152 13.62 -20.57 6.30
C PRO A 152 13.36 -19.12 6.71
N VAL A 153 12.69 -18.88 7.84
CA VAL A 153 12.47 -17.53 8.38
C VAL A 153 13.84 -16.85 8.54
N SER A 154 14.11 -15.85 7.70
CA SER A 154 15.33 -15.06 7.82
C SER A 154 15.21 -14.27 9.11
N VAL A 155 15.98 -14.66 10.13
CA VAL A 155 16.13 -13.87 11.34
C VAL A 155 16.81 -12.57 10.91
N GLU A 156 16.01 -11.51 10.79
CA GLU A 156 16.46 -10.16 10.48
C GLU A 156 17.42 -9.77 11.59
N LYS A 157 18.73 -9.89 11.34
CA LYS A 157 19.76 -9.32 12.21
C LYS A 157 19.67 -7.80 12.02
N TYR A 158 18.83 -7.18 12.84
CA TYR A 158 18.80 -5.74 13.05
C TYR A 158 20.15 -5.23 13.58
#